data_AF-A0A1C4G5G5-F1
#
_entry.id   AF-A0A1C4G5G5-F1
#
_cell.length_a   1.000
_cell.length_b   1.000
_cell.length_c   1.000
_cell.angle_alpha   90.00
_cell.angle_beta   90.00
_cell.angle_gamma   90.00
#
_symmetry.space_group_name_H-M   'P 1'
#
loop_
_entity.id
_entity.type
_entity.pdbx_description
1 polymer ?
#
loop_
_entity_poly.entity_id
_entity_poly.type
_entity_poly.pdbx_seq_one_letter_code
_entity_poly.pdbx_strand_id
1 'polypeptide(L)'
;MKWKREDIIFETIREAEVWAEGVANEMYGRLFDGYETLDYKIAYALSFFLAQERGFMVHTEKYFEKGRFIYRIWIAERERE
;
A
#
# COMPACT_ATOMS: atom_id res chain seq x y z
N MET A 1 8.83 -2.68 11.28
CA MET A 1 7.97 -2.90 10.10
C MET A 1 8.74 -3.63 9.03
N LYS A 2 8.19 -4.72 8.53
CA LYS A 2 8.69 -5.36 7.31
C LYS A 2 8.12 -4.61 6.10
N TRP A 3 8.96 -4.35 5.10
CA TRP A 3 8.59 -3.63 3.90
C TRP A 3 8.72 -4.53 2.67
N LYS A 4 7.73 -4.47 1.76
CA LYS A 4 7.78 -5.04 0.42
C LYS A 4 7.85 -3.90 -0.59
N ARG A 5 8.68 -4.04 -1.63
CA ARG A 5 8.78 -3.08 -2.73
C ARG A 5 8.60 -3.80 -4.06
N GLU A 6 7.73 -3.26 -4.91
CA GLU A 6 7.52 -3.74 -6.27
C GLU A 6 7.45 -2.57 -7.24
N ASP A 7 8.29 -2.63 -8.28
CA ASP A 7 8.42 -1.58 -9.30
C ASP A 7 7.50 -1.83 -10.52
N ILE A 8 6.45 -2.65 -10.36
CA ILE A 8 5.43 -2.89 -11.39
C ILE A 8 4.57 -1.64 -11.60
N ILE A 9 4.23 -1.35 -12.86
CA ILE A 9 3.35 -0.25 -13.25
C ILE A 9 2.29 -0.81 -14.20
N PHE A 10 1.04 -0.63 -13.84
CA PHE A 10 -0.10 -1.05 -14.66
C PHE A 10 -0.56 0.07 -15.59
N GLU A 11 -1.16 -0.28 -16.71
CA GLU A 11 -1.74 0.71 -17.62
C GLU A 11 -3.05 1.26 -17.04
N THR A 12 -3.89 0.38 -16.47
CA THR A 12 -5.23 0.74 -16.02
C THR A 12 -5.35 0.76 -14.49
N ILE A 13 -6.35 1.50 -14.00
CA ILE A 13 -6.73 1.46 -12.57
C ILE A 13 -7.24 0.07 -12.18
N ARG A 14 -7.96 -0.62 -13.08
CA ARG A 14 -8.55 -1.94 -12.80
C ARG A 14 -7.50 -3.00 -12.51
N GLU A 15 -6.41 -3.02 -13.28
CA GLU A 15 -5.29 -3.94 -13.03
C GLU A 15 -4.61 -3.65 -11.69
N ALA A 16 -4.38 -2.36 -11.40
CA ALA A 16 -3.80 -1.93 -10.14
C ALA A 16 -4.68 -2.26 -8.91
N GLU A 17 -6.01 -2.17 -9.05
CA GLU A 17 -6.97 -2.59 -8.01
C GLU A 17 -6.88 -4.09 -7.74
N VAL A 18 -6.88 -4.93 -8.78
CA VAL A 18 -6.74 -6.39 -8.63
C VAL A 18 -5.41 -6.75 -7.95
N TRP A 19 -4.34 -6.04 -8.29
CA TRP A 19 -3.05 -6.21 -7.62
C TRP A 19 -3.10 -5.79 -6.15
N ALA A 20 -3.66 -4.60 -5.87
CA ALA A 20 -3.76 -4.04 -4.53
C ALA A 20 -4.60 -4.91 -3.58
N GLU A 21 -5.62 -5.60 -4.07
CA GLU A 21 -6.40 -6.56 -3.29
C GLU A 21 -5.53 -7.72 -2.77
N GLY A 22 -4.66 -8.26 -3.64
CA GLY A 22 -3.67 -9.28 -3.24
C GLY A 22 -2.69 -8.76 -2.19
N VAL A 23 -2.14 -7.56 -2.41
CA VAL A 23 -1.22 -6.90 -1.46
C VAL A 23 -1.90 -6.67 -0.10
N ALA A 24 -3.16 -6.20 -0.09
CA ALA A 24 -3.91 -6.00 1.14
C ALA A 24 -4.07 -7.31 1.93
N ASN A 25 -4.37 -8.42 1.26
CA ASN A 25 -4.46 -9.74 1.90
C ASN A 25 -3.13 -10.18 2.52
N GLU A 26 -2.00 -9.95 1.84
CA GLU A 26 -0.67 -10.23 2.39
C GLU A 26 -0.38 -9.39 3.66
N MET A 27 -0.79 -8.12 3.66
CA MET A 27 -0.65 -7.21 4.81
C MET A 27 -1.57 -7.58 5.97
N TYR A 28 -2.82 -7.98 5.70
CA TYR A 28 -3.73 -8.52 6.71
C TYR A 28 -3.18 -9.81 7.33
N GLY A 29 -2.53 -10.65 6.53
CA GLY A 29 -1.78 -11.82 6.98
C GLY A 29 -0.46 -11.52 7.69
N ARG A 30 -0.10 -10.24 7.87
CA ARG A 30 1.13 -9.76 8.53
C ARG A 30 2.42 -10.31 7.91
N LEU A 31 2.41 -10.59 6.60
CA LEU A 31 3.64 -10.96 5.89
C LEU A 31 4.62 -9.76 5.83
N PHE A 32 4.07 -8.57 5.66
CA PHE A 32 4.73 -7.29 5.79
C PHE A 32 3.75 -6.21 6.25
N ASP A 33 4.29 -5.11 6.77
CA ASP A 33 3.49 -4.02 7.35
C ASP A 33 3.50 -2.76 6.46
N GLY A 34 4.44 -2.67 5.51
CA GLY A 34 4.58 -1.54 4.59
C GLY A 34 4.83 -1.99 3.16
N TYR A 35 4.29 -1.23 2.23
CA TYR A 35 4.38 -1.46 0.80
C TYR A 35 4.88 -0.19 0.09
N GLU A 36 5.85 -0.38 -0.81
CA GLU A 36 6.42 0.69 -1.63
C GLU A 36 6.21 0.37 -3.11
N THR A 37 5.75 1.36 -3.88
CA THR A 37 5.51 1.23 -5.30
C THR A 37 5.76 2.52 -6.07
N LEU A 38 6.05 2.38 -7.36
CA LEU A 38 6.11 3.47 -8.31
C LEU A 38 4.74 3.78 -8.93
N ASP A 39 3.78 2.87 -8.82
CA ASP A 39 2.44 3.04 -9.39
C ASP A 39 1.49 3.69 -8.37
N TYR A 40 1.16 4.95 -8.64
CA TYR A 40 0.21 5.72 -7.82
C TYR A 40 -1.18 5.06 -7.75
N LYS A 41 -1.56 4.28 -8.77
CA LYS A 41 -2.86 3.60 -8.81
C LYS A 41 -2.92 2.50 -7.76
N ILE A 42 -1.84 1.71 -7.64
CA ILE A 42 -1.72 0.69 -6.59
C ILE A 42 -1.76 1.37 -5.22
N ALA A 43 -1.01 2.47 -5.06
CA ALA A 43 -0.98 3.20 -3.79
C ALA A 43 -2.38 3.66 -3.34
N TYR A 44 -3.17 4.21 -4.26
CA TYR A 44 -4.52 4.69 -3.96
C TYR A 44 -5.49 3.55 -3.67
N ALA A 45 -5.51 2.51 -4.50
CA ALA A 45 -6.37 1.34 -4.29
C ALA A 45 -6.04 0.63 -2.96
N LEU A 46 -4.76 0.39 -2.69
CA LEU A 46 -4.29 -0.28 -1.48
C LEU A 46 -4.65 0.53 -0.22
N SER A 47 -4.44 1.84 -0.25
CA SER A 47 -4.80 2.71 0.88
C SER A 47 -6.30 2.65 1.18
N PHE A 48 -7.13 2.62 0.13
CA PHE A 48 -8.58 2.48 0.28
C PHE A 48 -8.95 1.14 0.92
N PHE A 49 -8.43 0.01 0.40
CA PHE A 49 -8.71 -1.31 0.95
C PHE A 49 -8.27 -1.44 2.41
N LEU A 50 -7.03 -1.06 2.74
CA LEU A 50 -6.52 -1.14 4.10
C LEU A 50 -7.36 -0.31 5.09
N ALA A 51 -7.87 0.85 4.67
CA ALA A 51 -8.67 1.73 5.51
C ALA A 51 -10.09 1.19 5.79
N GLN A 52 -10.55 0.17 5.05
CA GLN A 52 -11.83 -0.49 5.34
C GLN A 52 -11.76 -1.35 6.61
N GLU A 53 -10.56 -1.79 7.00
CA GLU A 53 -10.36 -2.57 8.22
C GLU A 53 -10.15 -1.65 9.43
N ARG A 54 -10.93 -1.84 10.49
CA ARG A 54 -10.94 -0.96 11.67
C ARG A 54 -9.75 -1.20 12.60
N GLY A 55 -9.07 -2.34 12.46
CA GLY A 55 -7.92 -2.73 13.28
C GLY A 55 -6.62 -1.97 12.96
N PHE A 56 -6.56 -1.26 11.84
CA PHE A 56 -5.34 -0.60 11.39
C PHE A 56 -5.47 0.92 11.35
N MET A 57 -4.37 1.60 11.68
CA MET A 57 -4.13 2.96 11.24
C MET A 57 -3.33 2.91 9.94
N VAL A 58 -3.93 3.39 8.86
CA VAL A 58 -3.27 3.45 7.54
C VAL A 58 -2.51 4.77 7.43
N HIS A 59 -1.25 4.68 7.06
CA HIS A 59 -0.39 5.80 6.77
C HIS A 59 0.08 5.77 5.33
N THR A 60 0.25 6.95 4.75
CA THR A 60 0.69 7.11 3.37
C THR A 60 1.72 8.22 3.26
N GLU A 61 2.72 8.02 2.42
CA GLU A 61 3.74 9.01 2.07
C GLU A 61 3.99 9.00 0.57
N LYS A 62 4.21 10.19 0.00
CA LYS A 62 4.63 10.38 -1.38
C LYS A 62 5.87 11.26 -1.39
N TYR A 63 6.94 10.81 -2.02
CA TYR A 63 8.15 11.61 -2.20
C TYR A 63 8.73 11.44 -3.60
N PHE A 64 9.61 12.36 -4.00
CA PHE A 64 10.24 12.36 -5.30
C PHE A 64 11.72 12.06 -5.16
N GLU A 65 12.19 11.00 -5.83
CA GLU A 65 13.57 10.56 -5.77
C GLU A 65 14.03 10.09 -7.16
N LYS A 66 15.23 10.52 -7.57
CA LYS A 66 15.86 10.09 -8.85
C LYS A 66 14.95 10.23 -10.07
N GLY A 67 14.18 11.32 -10.14
CA GLY A 67 13.35 11.64 -11.30
C GLY A 67 11.97 10.96 -11.32
N ARG A 68 11.56 10.26 -10.27
CA ARG A 68 10.27 9.56 -10.19
C ARG A 68 9.61 9.74 -8.82
N PHE A 69 8.28 9.64 -8.80
CA PHE A 69 7.53 9.57 -7.55
C PHE A 69 7.59 8.16 -6.98
N ILE A 70 7.75 8.06 -5.67
CA ILE A 70 7.67 6.84 -4.89
C ILE A 70 6.52 7.00 -3.89
N TYR A 71 5.70 5.96 -3.78
CA TYR A 71 4.53 5.92 -2.91
C TYR A 71 4.73 4.83 -1.86
N ARG A 72 4.58 5.19 -0.60
CA ARG A 72 4.68 4.29 0.54
C ARG A 72 3.36 4.25 1.30
N ILE A 73 2.94 3.04 1.65
CA ILE A 73 1.70 2.76 2.36
C ILE A 73 2.05 1.80 3.48
N TRP A 74 1.60 2.06 4.70
CA TRP A 74 1.91 1.17 5.81
C TRP A 74 0.83 1.18 6.89
N ILE A 75 0.72 0.07 7.60
CA ILE A 75 -0.26 -0.11 8.68
C ILE A 75 0.43 -0.11 10.05
N ALA A 76 -0.16 0.60 11.00
CA ALA A 76 0.14 0.46 12.41
C ALA A 76 -1.07 -0.13 13.14
N GLU A 77 -0.85 -0.82 14.26
CA GLU A 77 -1.98 -1.21 15.11
C GLU A 77 -2.62 0.03 15.71
N ARG A 78 -3.95 0.08 15.64
CA ARG A 78 -4.69 1.13 16.32
C ARG A 78 -4.68 0.79 17.82
N GLU A 79 -4.08 1.65 18.64
CA GLU A 79 -4.17 1.50 20.10
C GLU A 79 -5.66 1.44 20.49
N ARG A 80 -6.04 0.40 21.26
CA ARG A 80 -7.39 0.31 21.82
C ARG A 80 -7.46 1.32 22.97
N GLU A 81 -8.27 2.36 22.79
CA GLU A 81 -8.70 3.26 23.87
C GLU A 81 -9.45 2.49 24.97
#